data_AF-A0AAV4XD06-F1
#
_entry.id   AF-A0AAV4XD06-F1
#
_cell.length_a   1.000
_cell.length_b   1.000
_cell.length_c   1.000
_cell.angle_alpha   90.00
_cell.angle_beta   90.00
_cell.angle_gamma   90.00
#
_symmetry.space_group_name_H-M   'P 1'
#
loop_
_entity.id
_entity.type
_entity.pdbx_description
1 polymer ?
#
loop_
_entity_poly.entity_id
_entity_poly.type
_entity_poly.pdbx_seq_one_letter_code
_entity_poly.pdbx_strand_id
1 'polypeptide(L)'
;MYMRSLKLWQKSFLHAFYVDNCVTSVDTNIELEVFIQQATAIIADAKMELRMWTFGPEQELSLQNVGPISPVLGLQWDRIEDSLFIPFKSEPIADLSKRKLLSIVHSVFGPLGFVVPVMVPAKLIPRKPGQLKQIGAYLAR
;
A
#
# COMPACT_ATOMS: atom_id res chain seq x y z
N MET A 1 -16.23 27.80 4.88
CA MET A 1 -15.35 26.66 5.25
C MET A 1 -15.54 25.46 4.34
N TYR A 2 -16.77 25.05 4.01
CA TYR A 2 -17.08 23.85 3.22
C TYR A 2 -16.44 23.77 1.81
N MET A 3 -16.34 24.89 1.07
CA MET A 3 -15.71 24.89 -0.27
C MET A 3 -14.16 24.82 -0.23
N ARG A 4 -13.53 25.14 0.90
CA ARG A 4 -12.06 25.00 1.05
C ARG A 4 -11.67 23.56 1.34
N SER A 5 -12.44 22.83 2.16
CA SER A 5 -12.21 21.40 2.39
C SER A 5 -12.43 20.59 1.12
N LEU A 6 -13.44 20.91 0.30
CA LEU A 6 -13.70 20.21 -0.96
C LEU A 6 -12.50 20.23 -1.92
N LYS A 7 -11.83 21.39 -2.05
CA LYS A 7 -10.62 21.53 -2.89
C LYS A 7 -9.40 20.80 -2.33
N LEU A 8 -9.34 20.58 -1.01
CA LEU A 8 -8.27 19.81 -0.38
C LEU A 8 -8.46 18.32 -0.67
N TRP A 9 -9.68 17.81 -0.52
CA TRP A 9 -9.99 16.41 -0.83
C TRP A 9 -9.79 16.05 -2.30
N GLN A 10 -10.12 16.96 -3.23
CA GLN A 10 -9.81 16.77 -4.65
C GLN A 10 -8.31 16.60 -4.94
N LYS A 11 -7.45 17.34 -4.23
CA LYS A 11 -6.01 17.18 -4.36
C LYS A 11 -5.54 15.87 -3.75
N SER A 12 -5.99 15.55 -2.54
CA SER A 12 -5.67 14.27 -1.89
C SER A 12 -6.11 13.08 -2.74
N PHE A 13 -7.28 13.17 -3.37
CA PHE A 13 -7.81 12.15 -4.26
C PHE A 13 -6.92 11.89 -5.48
N LEU A 14 -6.40 12.94 -6.13
CA LEU A 14 -5.44 12.77 -7.24
C LEU A 14 -4.16 12.05 -6.82
N HIS A 15 -3.72 12.23 -5.58
CA HIS A 15 -2.54 11.55 -5.03
C HIS A 15 -2.84 10.15 -4.48
N ALA A 16 -4.11 9.79 -4.31
CA ALA A 16 -4.54 8.49 -3.82
C ALA A 16 -4.53 7.39 -4.91
N PHE A 17 -4.43 7.76 -6.19
CA PHE A 17 -4.45 6.77 -7.27
C PHE A 17 -3.08 6.16 -7.57
N TYR A 18 -3.07 4.84 -7.67
CA TYR A 18 -2.07 4.06 -8.38
C TYR A 18 -2.75 3.28 -9.49
N VAL A 19 -2.63 3.77 -10.72
CA VAL A 19 -3.25 3.20 -11.92
C VAL A 19 -4.77 3.02 -11.74
N ASP A 20 -5.22 1.82 -11.38
CA ASP A 20 -6.61 1.42 -11.19
C ASP A 20 -7.06 1.42 -9.70
N ASN A 21 -6.11 1.50 -8.76
CA ASN A 21 -6.38 1.44 -7.33
C ASN A 21 -6.40 2.83 -6.70
N CYS A 22 -7.39 3.12 -5.86
CA CYS A 22 -7.45 4.32 -5.02
C CYS A 22 -7.17 3.94 -3.56
N VAL A 23 -6.03 4.35 -3.04
CA VAL A 23 -5.57 4.02 -1.68
C VAL A 23 -5.25 5.31 -0.92
N THR A 24 -5.89 5.51 0.22
CA THR A 24 -5.65 6.64 1.11
C THR A 24 -5.85 6.23 2.57
N SER A 25 -5.24 6.98 3.49
CA SER A 25 -5.56 6.95 4.92
C SER A 25 -6.40 8.16 5.28
N VAL A 26 -7.29 7.99 6.26
CA VAL A 26 -8.11 9.06 6.87
C VAL A 26 -8.12 8.87 8.37
N ASP A 27 -8.31 9.95 9.13
CA ASP A 27 -8.16 9.92 10.60
C ASP A 27 -9.45 9.48 11.31
N THR A 28 -10.61 9.59 10.64
CA THR A 28 -11.92 9.30 11.24
C THR A 28 -12.89 8.60 10.27
N ASN A 29 -13.84 7.83 10.80
CA ASN A 29 -14.89 7.18 10.00
C ASN A 29 -15.80 8.18 9.27
N ILE A 30 -16.04 9.36 9.85
CA ILE A 30 -16.83 10.40 9.21
C ILE A 30 -16.10 10.91 7.95
N GLU A 31 -14.78 11.12 8.04
CA GLU A 31 -13.97 11.50 6.89
C GLU A 31 -13.91 10.40 5.84
N LEU A 32 -13.90 9.12 6.26
CA LEU A 32 -13.97 7.97 5.35
C LEU A 32 -15.24 8.00 4.51
N GLU A 33 -16.41 8.14 5.14
CA GLU A 33 -17.70 8.19 4.42
C GLU A 33 -17.76 9.37 3.45
N VAL A 34 -17.33 10.55 3.91
CA VAL A 34 -17.28 11.76 3.07
C VAL A 34 -16.33 11.55 1.88
N PHE A 35 -15.18 10.93 2.12
CA PHE A 35 -14.20 10.64 1.07
C PHE A 35 -14.78 9.67 0.04
N ILE A 36 -15.39 8.55 0.46
CA ILE A 36 -15.99 7.56 -0.44
C ILE A 36 -17.07 8.21 -1.31
N GLN A 37 -17.95 9.02 -0.71
CA GLN A 37 -19.01 9.71 -1.45
C GLN A 37 -18.44 10.67 -2.50
N GLN A 38 -17.46 11.50 -2.12
CA GLN A 38 -16.84 12.47 -3.02
C GLN A 38 -16.03 11.80 -4.14
N ALA A 39 -15.22 10.81 -3.80
CA ALA A 39 -14.44 10.02 -4.75
C ALA A 39 -15.34 9.35 -5.79
N THR A 40 -16.44 8.73 -5.32
CA THR A 40 -17.41 8.06 -6.20
C THR A 40 -18.09 9.06 -7.12
N ALA A 41 -18.50 10.23 -6.63
CA ALA A 41 -19.11 11.27 -7.46
C ALA A 41 -18.15 11.77 -8.55
N ILE A 42 -16.89 12.03 -8.21
CA ILE A 42 -15.87 12.52 -9.17
C ILE A 42 -15.63 11.48 -10.29
N ILE A 43 -15.54 10.20 -9.93
CA ILE A 43 -15.28 9.12 -10.89
C ILE A 43 -16.53 8.79 -11.72
N ALA A 44 -17.72 8.91 -11.13
CA ALA A 44 -18.98 8.78 -11.85
C ALA A 44 -19.17 9.87 -12.93
N ASP A 45 -18.75 11.11 -12.64
CA ASP A 45 -18.72 12.19 -13.65
C ASP A 45 -17.80 11.84 -14.82
N ALA A 46 -16.69 11.15 -14.56
CA ALA A 46 -15.77 10.63 -15.56
C ALA A 46 -16.26 9.34 -16.26
N LYS A 47 -17.52 8.92 -16.04
CA LYS A 47 -18.12 7.69 -16.59
C LYS A 47 -17.43 6.40 -16.15
N MET A 48 -16.78 6.44 -14.99
CA MET A 48 -16.13 5.31 -14.36
C MET A 48 -16.82 4.99 -13.03
N GLU A 49 -16.51 3.84 -12.42
CA GLU A 49 -17.14 3.42 -11.16
C GLU A 49 -16.08 2.87 -10.22
N LEU A 50 -16.02 3.41 -8.99
CA LEU A 50 -15.21 2.84 -7.91
C LEU A 50 -15.97 1.71 -7.24
N ARG A 51 -15.33 0.56 -7.08
CA ARG A 51 -15.91 -0.66 -6.51
C ARG A 51 -14.96 -1.27 -5.49
N MET A 52 -15.47 -2.22 -4.71
CA MET A 52 -14.66 -3.03 -3.77
C MET A 52 -13.92 -2.19 -2.73
N TRP A 53 -14.61 -1.23 -2.12
CA TRP A 53 -14.07 -0.43 -1.02
C TRP A 53 -13.66 -1.32 0.15
N THR A 54 -12.44 -1.14 0.62
CA THR A 54 -11.87 -1.82 1.80
C THR A 54 -11.19 -0.82 2.70
N PHE A 55 -11.40 -0.93 4.01
CA PHE A 55 -10.81 -0.11 5.07
C PHE A 55 -10.44 -1.03 6.25
N GLY A 56 -9.50 -0.59 7.09
CA GLY A 56 -9.11 -1.29 8.33
C GLY A 56 -9.72 -0.63 9.57
N PRO A 57 -9.42 -1.12 10.79
CA PRO A 57 -9.69 -2.47 11.29
C PRO A 57 -11.15 -2.65 11.75
N GLU A 58 -12.07 -1.72 11.42
CA GLU A 58 -13.47 -1.85 11.85
C GLU A 58 -14.22 -2.96 11.10
N GLN A 59 -14.66 -3.95 11.87
CA GLN A 59 -15.42 -5.14 11.43
C GLN A 59 -16.86 -4.87 10.99
N GLU A 60 -17.36 -3.63 11.07
CA GLU A 60 -18.82 -3.39 11.09
C GLU A 60 -19.45 -2.76 9.85
N LEU A 61 -18.69 -2.41 8.82
CA LEU A 61 -19.29 -1.98 7.56
C LEU A 61 -19.52 -3.19 6.65
N SER A 62 -20.56 -3.97 6.99
CA SER A 62 -21.43 -4.79 6.10
C SER A 62 -20.83 -5.64 4.96
N LEU A 63 -19.51 -5.81 4.88
CA LEU A 63 -18.84 -6.70 3.94
C LEU A 63 -18.77 -8.10 4.53
N GLN A 64 -19.95 -8.68 4.80
CA GLN A 64 -20.17 -9.95 5.51
C GLN A 64 -19.48 -11.18 4.87
N ASN A 65 -18.70 -11.02 3.79
CA ASN A 65 -18.09 -12.12 3.04
C ASN A 65 -16.62 -11.88 2.65
N VAL A 66 -15.97 -10.82 3.14
CA VAL A 66 -14.56 -10.53 2.79
C VAL A 66 -13.68 -10.85 3.99
N GLY A 67 -12.91 -11.94 3.89
CA GLY A 67 -11.95 -12.37 4.92
C GLY A 67 -10.95 -11.26 5.30
N PRO A 68 -10.17 -11.43 6.38
CA PRO A 68 -9.32 -10.36 6.93
C PRO A 68 -8.30 -9.82 5.92
N ILE A 69 -7.92 -10.65 4.94
CA ILE A 69 -6.93 -10.35 3.92
C ILE A 69 -7.60 -9.72 2.68
N SER A 70 -7.13 -8.55 2.26
CA SER A 70 -7.58 -7.87 1.04
C SER A 70 -6.42 -7.67 0.05
N PRO A 71 -6.63 -7.87 -1.27
CA PRO A 71 -5.60 -7.58 -2.26
C PRO A 71 -5.43 -6.06 -2.44
N VAL A 72 -4.19 -5.56 -2.37
CA VAL A 72 -3.86 -4.13 -2.52
C VAL A 72 -2.59 -4.01 -3.35
N LEU A 73 -2.64 -3.37 -4.52
CA LEU A 73 -1.47 -3.11 -5.38
C LEU A 73 -0.64 -4.37 -5.74
N GLY A 74 -1.29 -5.53 -5.86
CA GLY A 74 -0.62 -6.82 -6.10
C GLY A 74 0.00 -7.47 -4.85
N LEU A 75 -0.19 -6.87 -3.67
CA LEU A 75 0.10 -7.41 -2.34
C LEU A 75 -1.17 -7.95 -1.68
N GLN A 76 -0.98 -8.64 -0.57
CA GLN A 76 -2.06 -8.97 0.38
C GLN A 76 -1.90 -8.09 1.62
N TRP A 77 -2.99 -7.42 2.01
CA TRP A 77 -3.08 -6.60 3.21
C TRP A 77 -3.89 -7.34 4.27
N ASP A 78 -3.24 -7.68 5.38
CA ASP A 78 -3.92 -8.08 6.60
C ASP A 78 -4.43 -6.82 7.31
N ARG A 79 -5.76 -6.66 7.34
CA ARG A 79 -6.42 -5.50 7.93
C ARG A 79 -6.46 -5.52 9.45
N ILE A 80 -6.20 -6.66 10.08
CA ILE A 80 -6.18 -6.81 11.55
C ILE A 80 -4.81 -6.35 12.07
N GLU A 81 -3.74 -6.90 11.49
CA GLU A 81 -2.36 -6.61 11.87
C GLU A 81 -1.74 -5.42 11.11
N ASP A 82 -2.54 -4.75 10.27
CA ASP A 82 -2.15 -3.67 9.36
C ASP A 82 -0.84 -3.97 8.59
N SER A 83 -0.74 -5.20 8.07
CA SER A 83 0.51 -5.75 7.54
C SER A 83 0.37 -6.13 6.06
N LEU A 84 1.33 -5.71 5.24
CA LEU A 84 1.41 -6.07 3.82
C LEU A 84 2.35 -7.25 3.61
N PHE A 85 1.92 -8.24 2.83
CA PHE A 85 2.72 -9.43 2.52
C PHE A 85 2.57 -9.86 1.06
N ILE A 86 3.61 -10.55 0.56
CA ILE A 86 3.64 -11.13 -0.78
C ILE A 86 3.30 -12.62 -0.65
N PRO A 87 2.20 -13.10 -1.26
CA PRO A 87 1.91 -14.52 -1.28
C PRO A 87 2.93 -15.24 -2.15
N PHE A 88 3.86 -15.97 -1.52
CA PHE A 88 4.81 -16.81 -2.23
C PHE A 88 4.31 -18.25 -2.28
N LYS A 89 4.07 -18.76 -3.50
CA LYS A 89 3.77 -20.17 -3.73
C LYS A 89 5.03 -20.84 -4.25
N SER A 90 5.58 -21.78 -3.49
CA SER A 90 6.64 -22.66 -3.99
C SER A 90 6.02 -23.68 -4.94
N GLU A 91 6.53 -23.76 -6.17
CA GLU A 91 6.19 -24.85 -7.09
C GLU A 91 7.29 -25.91 -7.09
N PRO A 92 6.93 -27.22 -7.20
CA PRO A 92 7.90 -28.28 -7.31
C PRO A 92 8.74 -28.12 -8.58
N ILE A 93 10.05 -28.36 -8.44
CA ILE A 93 11.05 -28.16 -9.50
C ILE A 93 10.75 -29.02 -10.74
N ALA A 94 10.10 -30.17 -10.56
CA ALA A 94 9.74 -31.10 -11.62
C ALA A 94 8.87 -30.47 -12.73
N ASP A 95 8.02 -29.50 -12.39
CA ASP A 95 7.08 -28.87 -13.33
C ASP A 95 7.49 -27.44 -13.73
N LEU A 96 8.75 -27.07 -13.50
CA LEU A 96 9.23 -25.70 -13.66
C LEU A 96 9.63 -25.40 -15.12
N SER A 97 8.74 -24.74 -15.86
CA SER A 97 9.08 -24.15 -17.16
C SER A 97 9.73 -22.77 -17.00
N LYS A 98 10.46 -22.29 -18.03
CA LYS A 98 10.98 -20.90 -18.07
C LYS A 98 9.87 -19.86 -17.82
N ARG A 99 8.65 -20.10 -18.33
CA ARG A 99 7.49 -19.22 -18.12
C ARG A 99 7.04 -19.20 -16.67
N LYS A 100 6.99 -20.36 -16.01
CA LYS A 100 6.63 -20.45 -14.59
C LYS A 100 7.68 -19.80 -13.68
N LEU A 101 8.96 -20.06 -13.94
CA LEU A 101 10.04 -19.39 -13.21
C LEU A 101 9.93 -17.87 -13.33
N LEU A 102 9.72 -17.37 -14.54
CA LEU A 102 9.52 -15.94 -14.79
C LEU A 102 8.30 -15.41 -14.05
N SER A 103 7.18 -16.14 -14.05
CA SER A 103 5.97 -15.81 -13.28
C SER A 103 6.24 -15.69 -11.77
N ILE A 104 7.00 -16.62 -11.19
CA ILE A 104 7.37 -16.60 -9.75
C ILE A 104 8.29 -15.40 -9.46
N VAL A 105 9.25 -15.13 -10.34
CA VAL A 105 10.13 -13.96 -10.20
C VAL A 105 9.28 -12.67 -10.24
N HIS A 106 8.41 -12.52 -11.23
CA HIS A 106 7.54 -11.33 -11.35
C HIS A 106 6.55 -11.18 -10.19
N SER A 107 6.06 -12.27 -9.59
CA SER A 107 5.15 -12.18 -8.44
C SER A 107 5.82 -11.58 -7.21
N VAL A 108 7.15 -11.63 -7.12
CA VAL A 108 7.93 -10.99 -6.05
C VAL A 108 8.38 -9.59 -6.47
N PHE A 109 8.92 -9.44 -7.67
CA PHE A 109 9.49 -8.17 -8.13
C PHE A 109 8.45 -7.11 -8.54
N GLY A 110 7.25 -7.52 -8.96
CA GLY A 110 6.16 -6.59 -9.26
C GLY A 110 5.78 -5.75 -8.03
N PRO A 111 5.36 -6.39 -6.93
CA PRO A 111 5.01 -5.67 -5.71
C PRO A 111 6.20 -4.95 -5.05
N LEU A 112 7.43 -5.45 -5.21
CA LEU A 112 8.63 -4.72 -4.76
C LEU A 112 8.78 -3.35 -5.42
N GLY A 113 8.29 -3.17 -6.64
CA GLY A 113 8.29 -1.87 -7.33
C GLY A 113 7.63 -0.75 -6.54
N PHE A 114 6.60 -1.06 -5.74
CA PHE A 114 5.97 -0.13 -4.81
C PHE A 114 6.91 0.31 -3.66
N VAL A 115 7.79 -0.59 -3.21
CA VAL A 115 8.69 -0.35 -2.07
C VAL A 115 10.02 0.28 -2.50
N VAL A 116 10.38 0.20 -3.80
CA VAL A 116 11.63 0.75 -4.36
C VAL A 116 11.81 2.25 -4.07
N PRO A 117 10.81 3.14 -4.27
CA PRO A 117 10.95 4.57 -3.99
C PRO A 117 11.25 4.90 -2.52
N VAL A 118 10.88 4.01 -1.59
CA VAL A 118 11.16 4.16 -0.15
C VAL A 118 12.52 3.54 0.22
N MET A 119 12.88 2.41 -0.40
CA MET A 119 14.17 1.74 -0.17
C MET A 119 15.36 2.53 -0.72
N VAL A 120 15.23 3.21 -1.85
CA VAL A 120 16.34 3.95 -2.48
C VAL A 120 16.84 5.09 -1.56
N PRO A 121 15.99 5.96 -1.00
CA PRO A 121 16.40 6.94 0.01
C PRO A 121 16.97 6.30 1.28
N ALA A 122 16.38 5.19 1.77
CA ALA A 122 16.89 4.50 2.97
C ALA A 122 18.31 3.93 2.77
N LYS A 123 18.64 3.47 1.56
CA LYS A 123 20.01 3.10 1.17
C LYS A 123 20.95 4.29 1.00
N LEU A 124 20.39 5.46 0.67
CA LEU A 124 21.12 6.72 0.50
C LEU A 124 21.25 7.52 1.79
N ILE A 125 20.66 7.08 2.91
CA ILE A 125 21.03 7.60 4.24
C ILE A 125 22.53 7.36 4.35
N PRO A 126 23.37 8.41 4.30
CA PRO A 126 24.80 8.21 4.31
C PRO A 126 25.12 7.57 5.65
N ARG A 127 25.71 6.37 5.63
CA ARG A 127 26.58 5.92 6.72
C ARG A 127 27.58 7.05 6.92
N LYS A 128 27.32 7.99 7.83
CA LYS A 128 28.28 9.04 8.16
C LYS A 128 29.57 8.32 8.57
N PRO A 129 30.69 8.43 7.83
CA PRO A 129 31.91 7.67 8.12
C PRO A 129 32.66 8.14 9.38
N GLY A 130 31.99 8.83 10.30
CA GLY A 130 32.61 9.50 11.45
C GLY A 130 32.14 9.00 12.82
N GLN A 131 31.00 8.33 12.95
CA GLN A 131 30.47 7.93 14.27
C GLN A 131 30.96 6.57 14.78
N LEU A 132 31.57 5.73 13.92
CA LEU A 132 32.12 4.44 14.35
C LEU A 132 33.45 4.57 15.13
N LYS A 133 34.13 5.72 15.10
CA LYS A 133 35.35 5.94 15.90
C LYS A 133 35.08 6.25 17.37
N GLN A 134 33.87 6.68 17.74
CA GLN A 134 33.55 6.99 19.14
C GLN A 134 33.16 5.75 19.96
N ILE A 135 32.65 4.69 19.33
CA ILE A 135 32.23 3.47 20.04
C ILE A 135 33.43 2.59 20.42
N GLY A 136 34.48 2.54 19.58
CA GLY A 136 35.71 1.80 19.89
C GLY A 136 36.55 2.41 21.04
N ALA A 137 36.40 3.71 21.31
CA ALA A 137 37.10 4.38 22.41
C ALA A 137 36.41 4.21 23.77
N TYR A 138 35.14 3.82 23.80
CA TYR A 138 34.37 3.60 25.03
C TYR A 138 34.48 2.18 25.59
N LEU A 139 34.94 1.22 24.78
CA LEU A 139 35.15 -0.19 25.18
C LEU A 139 36.63 -0.54 25.42
N ALA A 140 37.53 0.44 25.33
CA ALA A 140 38.96 0.31 25.59
C ALA A 140 39.44 1.22 26.76
N ARG A 141 38.52 1.55 27.68
CA ARG A 141 38.85 2.11 29.00
C ARG A 141 38.21 1.24 30.08
#